data_AF-A0AAX2CKS9-F1
#
_entry.id   AF-A0AAX2CKS9-F1
#
_cell.length_a   1.000
_cell.length_b   1.000
_cell.length_c   1.000
_cell.angle_alpha   90.00
_cell.angle_beta   90.00
_cell.angle_gamma   90.00
#
_symmetry.space_group_name_H-M   'P 1'
#
loop_
_entity.id
_entity.type
_entity.pdbx_description
1 polymer ?
#
loop_
_entity_poly.entity_id
_entity_poly.type
_entity_poly.pdbx_seq_one_letter_code
_entity_poly.pdbx_strand_id
1 'polypeptide(L)' 'MKIYILPNRVTLVGKAWQIRNKLKQYGKEYETVQDWITKTKR' A
#
# COMPACT_ATOMS: atom_id res chain seq x y z
N MET A 1 7.95 -9.01 -3.57
CA MET A 1 7.65 -7.59 -3.26
C MET A 1 7.34 -7.51 -1.78
N LYS A 2 7.97 -6.57 -1.06
CA LYS A 2 7.79 -6.34 0.38
C LYS A 2 7.04 -5.03 0.56
N ILE A 3 6.11 -4.98 1.50
CA ILE A 3 5.34 -3.77 1.84
C ILE A 3 5.59 -3.49 3.31
N TYR A 4 6.05 -2.29 3.62
CA TYR A 4 6.25 -1.80 4.97
C TYR A 4 5.23 -0.70 5.23
N ILE A 5 4.37 -0.92 6.22
CA ILE A 5 3.33 0.05 6.61
C ILE A 5 3.77 0.64 7.93
N LEU A 6 4.03 1.94 7.92
CA LEU A 6 4.38 2.73 9.08
C LEU A 6 3.23 3.70 9.38
N PRO A 7 3.15 4.26 10.60
CA PRO A 7 2.03 5.11 11.01
C PRO A 7 1.77 6.33 10.11
N ASN A 8 2.77 6.79 9.36
CA ASN A 8 2.69 7.97 8.51
C ASN A 8 3.06 7.73 7.04
N ARG A 9 3.43 6.49 6.67
CA ARG A 9 3.89 6.19 5.31
C ARG A 9 3.74 4.72 4.95
N VAL A 10 3.70 4.45 3.65
CA VAL A 10 3.77 3.11 3.09
C VAL A 10 4.96 3.01 2.15
N THR A 11 5.78 1.98 2.30
CA THR A 11 6.95 1.74 1.46
C THR A 11 6.81 0.39 0.76
N LEU A 12 6.79 0.40 -0.57
CA LEU A 12 6.76 -0.81 -1.40
C LEU A 12 8.15 -1.05 -2.01
N VAL A 13 8.69 -2.24 -1.82
CA VAL A 13 10.01 -2.65 -2.35
C VAL A 13 9.82 -3.84 -3.30
N GLY A 14 10.23 -3.68 -4.56
CA GLY A 14 10.14 -4.72 -5.57
C GLY A 14 10.32 -4.20 -6.99
N LYS A 15 10.02 -5.06 -7.99
CA LYS A 15 10.08 -4.67 -9.40
C LYS A 15 9.02 -3.60 -9.69
N ALA A 16 9.37 -2.60 -10.51
CA ALA A 16 8.50 -1.45 -10.80
C ALA A 16 7.08 -1.88 -11.27
N TRP A 17 6.99 -2.87 -12.15
CA TRP A 17 5.69 -3.36 -12.63
C TRP A 17 4.85 -4.02 -11.51
N GLN A 18 5.48 -4.72 -10.56
CA GLN A 18 4.78 -5.34 -9.43
C GLN A 18 4.20 -4.28 -8.50
N ILE A 19 4.95 -3.20 -8.27
CA ILE A 19 4.50 -2.06 -7.47
C ILE A 19 3.29 -1.40 -8.15
N ARG A 20 3.38 -1.12 -9.45
CA ARG A 20 2.26 -0.54 -10.22
C ARG A 20 1.02 -1.41 -10.19
N ASN A 21 1.16 -2.73 -10.36
CA ASN A 21 0.03 -3.65 -10.31
C ASN A 21 -0.61 -3.68 -8.91
N LYS A 22 0.20 -3.69 -7.85
CA LYS A 22 -0.31 -3.71 -6.48
C LYS A 22 -1.02 -2.42 -6.09
N LEU A 23 -0.48 -1.27 -6.49
CA LEU A 23 -1.13 0.02 -6.28
C LEU A 23 -2.50 0.10 -6.98
N LYS A 24 -2.64 -0.49 -8.18
CA LYS A 24 -3.94 -0.59 -8.86
C LYS A 24 -4.95 -1.47 -8.14
N GLN A 25 -4.49 -2.57 -7.53
CA GLN A 25 -5.37 -3.43 -6.72
C GLN A 25 -5.83 -2.69 -5.46
N TYR A 26 -4.89 -2.10 -4.73
CA TYR A 26 -5.17 -1.41 -3.47
C TYR A 26 -5.92 -0.09 -3.64
N GLY A 27 -5.82 0.57 -4.79
CA GLY A 27 -6.70 1.70 -5.10
C GLY A 27 -8.19 1.34 -5.20
N LYS A 28 -8.55 0.05 -5.28
CA LYS A 28 -9.95 -0.42 -5.18
C LYS A 28 -10.37 -0.72 -3.74
N GLU A 29 -9.42 -1.10 -2.88
CA GLU A 29 -9.67 -1.52 -1.50
C GLU A 29 -9.58 -0.34 -0.51
N TYR A 30 -8.79 0.67 -0.87
CA TYR A 30 -8.48 1.84 -0.05
C TYR A 30 -8.66 3.12 -0.86
N GLU A 31 -9.41 4.06 -0.31
CA GLU A 31 -9.65 5.36 -0.96
C GLU A 31 -8.45 6.31 -0.78
N THR A 32 -7.81 6.25 0.39
CA THR A 32 -6.65 7.09 0.70
C THR A 32 -5.52 6.26 1.31
N VAL A 33 -4.29 6.79 1.26
CA VAL A 33 -3.14 6.17 1.94
C VAL A 33 -3.36 6.12 3.46
N GLN A 34 -4.07 7.11 4.03
CA GLN A 34 -4.41 7.12 5.46
C GLN A 34 -5.41 6.01 5.82
N ASP A 35 -6.42 5.78 4.98
CA ASP A 35 -7.37 4.66 5.12
C ASP A 35 -6.63 3.31 5.06
N TRP A 36 -5.68 3.19 4.12
CA TRP A 36 -4.83 2.01 4.02
C TRP A 36 -4.01 1.75 5.29
N ILE A 37 -3.35 2.77 5.84
CA ILE A 37 -2.61 2.64 7.12
C ILE A 37 -3.55 2.27 8.27
N THR A 38 -4.74 2.89 8.33
CA THR A 38 -5.70 2.69 9.42
C THR A 38 -6.31 1.30 9.41
N LYS A 39 -6.74 0.81 8.25
CA LYS A 39 -7.31 -0.54 8.09
C LYS A 39 -6.30 -1.65 8.36
N THR A 40 -5.01 -1.43 8.09
CA THR A 40 -3.97 -2.44 8.33
C THR A 40 -3.53 -2.53 9.79
N LYS A 41 -3.94 -1.58 10.65
CA LYS A 41 -3.68 -1.62 12.10
C LYS A 41 -4.73 -2.39 12.90
N ARG A 42 -5.82 -2.86 12.27
CA ARG A 42 -6.79 -3.77 12.88
C ARG A 42 -6.30 -5.21 12.79
#